data_AF-A0A7V5VYE4-F1
#
_entry.id   AF-A0A7V5VYE4-F1
#
_cell.length_a   1.000
_cell.length_b   1.000
_cell.length_c   1.000
_cell.angle_alpha   90.00
_cell.angle_beta   90.00
_cell.angle_gamma   90.00
#
_symmetry.space_group_name_H-M   'P 1'
#
loop_
_entity.id
_entity.type
_entity.pdbx_description
1 polymer ?
#
loop_
_entity_poly.entity_id
_entity_poly.type
_entity_poly.pdbx_seq_one_letter_code
_entity_poly.pdbx_strand_id
1 'polypeptide(L)'
;MQIIFILIFSIIINSCTVTSEKYRYNWRISKFLNLLTEEEREAFKNNELSKLGVSLDYRISNDTDLSNKIRKIQEYEAITAFNGTQMAYFYRYTLLKELNRDNFYKFMDLLTADEQVEFAKNTNFDLISGEKYDKDNKFKNFVDYLRDNYNLKNYNFKQLYKFFREVSFPEVSRRELYYLLKVLSETKALDDFKKGEINSASQILDLSLQKSISIKYEFNRIKKSSSLSKLNTYQILDVYYNVIMKEMHPNALRKTLEKF
;
A
#
# COMPACT_ATOMS: atom_id res chain seq x y z
N MET A 1 1.56 -22.97 34.01
CA MET A 1 1.93 -23.91 32.93
C MET A 1 0.91 -23.92 31.78
N GLN A 2 -0.40 -24.04 32.03
CA GLN A 2 -1.43 -24.05 30.97
C GLN A 2 -1.46 -22.78 30.10
N ILE A 3 -1.26 -21.59 30.68
CA ILE A 3 -1.25 -20.31 29.92
C ILE A 3 -0.09 -20.24 28.91
N ILE A 4 1.08 -20.76 29.27
CA ILE A 4 2.26 -20.80 28.39
C ILE A 4 2.03 -21.76 27.22
N PHE A 5 1.38 -22.90 27.47
CA PHE A 5 1.06 -23.88 26.43
C PHE A 5 0.02 -23.34 25.43
N ILE A 6 -1.00 -22.61 25.90
CA ILE A 6 -2.01 -21.94 25.04
C ILE A 6 -1.36 -20.83 24.20
N LEU A 7 -0.43 -20.06 24.78
CA LEU A 7 0.32 -19.01 24.06
C LEU A 7 1.20 -19.61 22.95
N ILE A 8 1.95 -20.67 23.25
CA ILE A 8 2.80 -21.36 22.27
C ILE A 8 1.95 -21.98 21.15
N PHE A 9 0.84 -22.65 21.50
CA PHE A 9 -0.05 -23.26 20.51
C PHE A 9 -0.75 -22.21 19.63
N SER A 10 -1.12 -21.06 20.20
CA SER A 10 -1.69 -19.94 19.44
C SER A 10 -0.67 -19.28 18.51
N ILE A 11 0.60 -19.19 18.91
CA ILE A 11 1.69 -18.70 18.06
C ILE A 11 1.94 -19.68 16.90
N ILE A 12 1.95 -20.99 17.17
CA ILE A 12 2.17 -22.02 16.14
C ILE A 12 1.04 -22.03 15.11
N ILE A 13 -0.23 -22.02 15.52
CA ILE A 13 -1.37 -22.03 14.58
C ILE A 13 -1.38 -20.76 13.71
N ASN A 14 -1.18 -19.57 14.31
CA ASN A 14 -1.12 -18.32 13.55
C ASN A 14 0.10 -18.27 12.61
N SER A 15 1.24 -18.85 13.01
CA SER A 15 2.41 -18.93 12.13
C SER A 15 2.19 -19.90 10.96
N CYS A 16 1.45 -21.00 11.15
CA CYS A 16 1.11 -21.95 10.08
C CYS A 16 0.09 -21.37 9.09
N THR A 17 -0.94 -20.66 9.54
CA THR A 17 -1.95 -20.05 8.66
C THR A 17 -1.35 -18.94 7.79
N VAL A 18 -0.59 -18.02 8.38
CA VAL A 18 0.07 -16.91 7.65
C VAL A 18 1.10 -17.43 6.63
N THR A 19 1.83 -18.49 7.00
CA THR A 19 2.77 -19.15 6.09
C THR A 19 2.04 -19.81 4.92
N SER A 20 0.92 -20.48 5.17
CA SER A 20 0.10 -21.10 4.12
C SER A 20 -0.51 -20.08 3.15
N GLU A 21 -0.98 -18.93 3.65
CA GLU A 21 -1.58 -17.88 2.81
C GLU A 21 -0.54 -17.18 1.95
N LYS A 22 0.65 -16.87 2.50
CA LYS A 22 1.79 -16.38 1.72
C LYS A 22 2.11 -17.33 0.57
N TYR A 23 2.24 -18.64 0.84
CA TYR A 23 2.53 -19.62 -0.21
C TYR A 23 1.43 -19.68 -1.28
N ARG A 24 0.16 -19.61 -0.87
CA ARG A 24 -0.97 -19.54 -1.80
C ARG A 24 -0.87 -18.30 -2.69
N TYR A 25 -0.75 -17.10 -2.11
CA TYR A 25 -0.63 -15.87 -2.91
C TYR A 25 0.59 -15.89 -3.84
N ASN A 26 1.74 -16.34 -3.34
CA ASN A 26 2.95 -16.48 -4.15
C ASN A 26 2.72 -17.39 -5.35
N TRP A 27 2.18 -18.59 -5.13
CA TRP A 27 1.93 -19.55 -6.19
C TRP A 27 0.93 -19.03 -7.24
N ARG A 28 -0.15 -18.36 -6.79
CA ARG A 28 -1.18 -17.79 -7.67
C ARG A 28 -0.59 -16.72 -8.58
N ILE A 29 0.20 -15.80 -8.03
CA ILE A 29 0.87 -14.74 -8.80
C ILE A 29 1.91 -15.35 -9.74
N SER A 30 2.74 -16.27 -9.27
CA SER A 30 3.78 -16.89 -10.12
C SER A 30 3.16 -17.60 -11.31
N LYS A 31 2.02 -18.29 -11.15
CA LYS A 31 1.28 -18.88 -12.27
C LYS A 31 0.92 -17.87 -13.34
N PHE A 32 0.38 -16.72 -12.95
CA PHE A 32 0.03 -15.66 -13.89
C PHE A 32 1.27 -15.04 -14.55
N LEU A 33 2.29 -14.68 -13.77
CA LEU A 33 3.52 -14.04 -14.28
C LEU A 33 4.31 -14.94 -15.24
N ASN A 34 4.21 -16.27 -15.08
CA ASN A 34 4.84 -17.24 -15.98
C ASN A 34 4.14 -17.35 -17.35
N LEU A 35 2.91 -16.84 -17.49
CA LEU A 35 2.20 -16.79 -18.79
C LEU A 35 2.53 -15.52 -19.59
N LEU A 36 3.09 -14.52 -18.91
CA LEU A 36 3.43 -13.24 -19.51
C LEU A 36 4.72 -13.34 -20.34
N THR A 37 4.77 -12.61 -21.45
CA THR A 37 6.03 -12.31 -22.13
C THR A 37 6.88 -11.36 -21.30
N GLU A 38 8.12 -11.11 -21.72
CA GLU A 38 8.97 -10.13 -21.01
C GLU A 38 8.40 -8.70 -21.11
N GLU A 39 7.90 -8.31 -22.27
CA GLU A 39 7.25 -7.01 -22.48
C GLU A 39 6.00 -6.85 -21.60
N GLU A 40 5.20 -7.89 -21.49
CA GLU A 40 4.01 -7.91 -20.63
C GLU A 40 4.37 -7.89 -19.15
N ARG A 41 5.47 -8.55 -18.75
CA ARG A 41 6.00 -8.44 -17.39
C ARG A 41 6.44 -7.01 -17.10
N GLU A 42 7.16 -6.35 -18.00
CA GLU A 42 7.54 -4.94 -17.82
C GLU A 42 6.30 -4.04 -17.71
N ALA A 43 5.30 -4.22 -18.58
CA ALA A 43 4.04 -3.48 -18.49
C ALA A 43 3.33 -3.72 -17.15
N PHE A 44 3.32 -4.96 -16.65
CA PHE A 44 2.78 -5.30 -15.33
C PHE A 44 3.53 -4.54 -14.22
N LYS A 45 4.87 -4.55 -14.24
CA LYS A 45 5.73 -3.88 -13.23
C LYS A 45 5.55 -2.37 -13.23
N ASN A 46 5.46 -1.76 -14.41
CA ASN A 46 5.35 -0.30 -14.61
C ASN A 46 3.93 0.26 -14.40
N ASN A 47 2.96 -0.59 -14.05
CA ASN A 47 1.55 -0.23 -13.90
C ASN A 47 0.86 0.18 -15.23
N GLU A 48 1.33 -0.35 -16.36
CA GLU A 48 0.75 -0.13 -17.69
C GLU A 48 -0.37 -1.15 -17.97
N LEU A 49 -1.33 -1.28 -17.04
CA LEU A 49 -2.28 -2.41 -17.03
C LEU A 49 -3.22 -2.43 -18.23
N SER A 50 -3.58 -1.28 -18.78
CA SER A 50 -4.40 -1.22 -19.99
C SER A 50 -3.64 -1.76 -21.21
N LYS A 51 -2.35 -1.42 -21.35
CA LYS A 51 -1.48 -1.92 -22.42
C LYS A 51 -1.27 -3.43 -22.28
N LEU A 52 -0.99 -3.89 -21.06
CA LEU A 52 -0.92 -5.31 -20.73
C LEU A 52 -2.23 -6.02 -21.07
N GLY A 53 -3.37 -5.43 -20.71
CA GLY A 53 -4.68 -5.99 -20.99
C GLY A 53 -4.95 -6.20 -22.47
N VAL A 54 -4.68 -5.19 -23.30
CA VAL A 54 -4.79 -5.29 -24.76
C VAL A 54 -3.88 -6.39 -25.33
N SER A 55 -2.63 -6.49 -24.87
CA SER A 55 -1.69 -7.56 -25.31
C SER A 55 -2.23 -8.94 -24.94
N LEU A 56 -2.73 -9.10 -23.72
CA LEU A 56 -3.27 -10.37 -23.24
C LEU A 56 -4.51 -10.76 -24.04
N ASP A 57 -5.46 -9.84 -24.26
CA ASP A 57 -6.66 -10.11 -25.04
C ASP A 57 -6.33 -10.54 -26.47
N TYR A 58 -5.36 -9.88 -27.10
CA TYR A 58 -4.85 -10.28 -28.41
C TYR A 58 -4.27 -11.69 -28.39
N ARG A 59 -3.37 -12.01 -27.46
CA ARG A 59 -2.76 -13.34 -27.40
C ARG A 59 -3.76 -14.43 -27.06
N ILE A 60 -4.68 -14.19 -26.12
CA ILE A 60 -5.73 -15.15 -25.74
C ILE A 60 -6.62 -15.51 -26.95
N SER A 61 -6.91 -14.53 -27.80
CA SER A 61 -7.74 -14.72 -28.99
C SER A 61 -7.01 -15.50 -30.10
N ASN A 62 -5.68 -15.54 -30.08
CA ASN A 62 -4.85 -16.11 -31.15
C ASN A 62 -4.02 -17.33 -30.71
N ASP A 63 -3.97 -17.65 -29.42
CA ASP A 63 -3.22 -18.76 -28.83
C ASP A 63 -4.14 -19.62 -27.96
N THR A 64 -4.59 -20.75 -28.53
CA THR A 64 -5.48 -21.71 -27.87
C THR A 64 -4.86 -22.34 -26.62
N ASP A 65 -3.55 -22.55 -26.57
CA ASP A 65 -2.88 -23.12 -25.40
C ASP A 65 -2.85 -22.10 -24.25
N LEU A 66 -2.49 -20.84 -24.55
CA LEU A 66 -2.55 -19.76 -23.57
C LEU A 66 -3.98 -19.57 -23.05
N SER A 67 -4.98 -19.52 -23.94
CA SER A 67 -6.39 -19.38 -23.59
C SER A 67 -6.82 -20.48 -22.60
N ASN A 68 -6.44 -21.74 -22.86
CA ASN A 68 -6.71 -22.85 -21.95
C ASN A 68 -6.00 -22.72 -20.60
N LYS A 69 -4.74 -22.28 -20.59
CA LYS A 69 -3.99 -22.04 -19.34
C LYS A 69 -4.62 -20.95 -18.49
N ILE A 70 -5.06 -19.86 -19.10
CA ILE A 70 -5.73 -18.75 -18.40
C ILE A 70 -7.10 -19.16 -17.88
N ARG A 71 -7.89 -19.89 -18.66
CA ARG A 71 -9.17 -20.45 -18.21
C ARG A 71 -8.98 -21.34 -16.97
N LYS A 72 -8.00 -22.26 -16.98
CA LYS A 72 -7.68 -23.09 -15.81
C LYS A 72 -7.29 -22.28 -14.58
N ILE A 73 -6.58 -21.19 -14.77
CA ILE A 73 -6.27 -20.26 -13.68
C ILE A 73 -7.56 -19.63 -13.16
N GLN A 74 -8.41 -19.06 -14.03
CA GLN A 74 -9.67 -18.44 -13.61
C GLN A 74 -10.60 -19.41 -12.87
N GLU A 75 -10.72 -20.66 -13.37
CA GLU A 75 -11.47 -21.74 -12.72
C GLU A 75 -10.92 -22.06 -11.32
N TYR A 76 -9.60 -22.22 -11.20
CA TYR A 76 -8.95 -22.46 -9.90
C TYR A 76 -9.18 -21.31 -8.92
N GLU A 77 -9.19 -20.08 -9.42
CA GLU A 77 -9.41 -18.89 -8.63
C GLU A 77 -10.88 -18.60 -8.31
N ALA A 78 -11.80 -19.40 -8.85
CA ALA A 78 -13.24 -19.15 -8.81
C ALA A 78 -13.61 -17.73 -9.29
N ILE A 79 -12.88 -17.23 -10.29
CA ILE A 79 -13.13 -15.92 -10.90
C ILE A 79 -13.92 -16.16 -12.19
N THR A 80 -14.93 -15.32 -12.43
CA THR A 80 -15.62 -15.26 -13.71
C THR A 80 -14.66 -14.90 -14.85
N ALA A 81 -15.08 -15.06 -16.10
CA ALA A 81 -14.25 -14.66 -17.23
C ALA A 81 -13.89 -13.17 -17.15
N PHE A 82 -12.60 -12.88 -16.96
CA PHE A 82 -12.02 -11.54 -17.01
C PHE A 82 -11.44 -11.28 -18.40
N ASN A 83 -11.62 -10.06 -18.90
CA ASN A 83 -10.76 -9.56 -19.97
C ASN A 83 -9.33 -9.32 -19.45
N GLY A 84 -8.38 -9.11 -20.35
CA GLY A 84 -6.96 -8.95 -20.03
C GLY A 84 -6.70 -7.82 -19.05
N THR A 85 -7.43 -6.71 -19.18
CA THR A 85 -7.29 -5.57 -18.24
C THR A 85 -7.75 -5.96 -16.84
N GLN A 86 -8.96 -6.52 -16.70
CA GLN A 86 -9.49 -6.97 -15.41
C GLN A 86 -8.56 -7.98 -14.72
N MET A 87 -7.99 -8.91 -15.50
CA MET A 87 -7.02 -9.87 -15.00
C MET A 87 -5.75 -9.19 -14.51
N ALA A 88 -5.15 -8.31 -15.29
CA ALA A 88 -3.97 -7.54 -14.89
C ALA A 88 -4.21 -6.74 -13.60
N TYR A 89 -5.37 -6.09 -13.49
CA TYR A 89 -5.79 -5.37 -12.29
C TYR A 89 -5.92 -6.30 -11.08
N PHE A 90 -6.60 -7.43 -11.22
CA PHE A 90 -6.76 -8.38 -10.13
C PHE A 90 -5.42 -8.89 -9.60
N TYR A 91 -4.50 -9.29 -10.50
CA TYR A 91 -3.20 -9.78 -10.06
C TYR A 91 -2.34 -8.70 -9.40
N ARG A 92 -2.38 -7.45 -9.88
CA ARG A 92 -1.58 -6.35 -9.29
C ARG A 92 -2.19 -5.76 -8.02
N TYR A 93 -3.46 -5.35 -8.08
CA TYR A 93 -4.14 -4.58 -7.04
C TYR A 93 -4.86 -5.45 -6.01
N THR A 94 -5.06 -6.74 -6.28
CA THR A 94 -5.57 -7.70 -5.29
C THR A 94 -4.43 -8.61 -4.83
N LEU A 95 -3.96 -9.53 -5.67
CA LEU A 95 -3.08 -10.58 -5.17
C LEU A 95 -1.69 -10.08 -4.75
N LEU A 96 -0.99 -9.34 -5.61
CA LEU A 96 0.36 -8.85 -5.31
C LEU A 96 0.38 -7.87 -4.13
N LYS A 97 -0.67 -7.06 -4.03
CA LYS A 97 -0.91 -6.17 -2.90
C LYS A 97 -1.11 -6.92 -1.59
N GLU A 98 -2.02 -7.90 -1.55
CA GLU A 98 -2.26 -8.70 -0.34
C GLU A 98 -0.99 -9.45 0.09
N LEU A 99 -0.24 -10.00 -0.87
CA LEU A 99 1.05 -10.65 -0.61
C LEU A 99 2.07 -9.72 0.06
N ASN A 100 2.02 -8.42 -0.23
CA ASN A 100 2.98 -7.42 0.22
C ASN A 100 2.43 -6.43 1.26
N ARG A 101 1.24 -6.66 1.79
CA ARG A 101 0.57 -5.72 2.72
C ARG A 101 1.43 -5.42 3.95
N ASP A 102 1.98 -6.44 4.61
CA ASP A 102 2.80 -6.24 5.80
C ASP A 102 4.18 -5.65 5.48
N ASN A 103 4.68 -5.95 4.28
CA ASN A 103 5.96 -5.45 3.81
C ASN A 103 5.92 -3.94 3.55
N PHE A 104 4.75 -3.40 3.19
CA PHE A 104 4.57 -1.96 3.05
C PHE A 104 4.88 -1.21 4.37
N TYR A 105 4.41 -1.72 5.51
CA TYR A 105 4.71 -1.11 6.81
C TYR A 105 6.20 -1.17 7.15
N LYS A 106 6.83 -2.33 6.93
CA LYS A 106 8.28 -2.49 7.11
C LYS A 106 9.10 -1.56 6.20
N PHE A 107 8.66 -1.40 4.95
CA PHE A 107 9.27 -0.49 3.99
C PHE A 107 9.25 0.95 4.52
N MET A 108 8.07 1.43 4.93
CA MET A 108 7.90 2.78 5.46
C MET A 108 8.64 3.02 6.77
N ASP A 109 8.74 2.01 7.63
CA ASP A 109 9.49 2.08 8.89
C ASP A 109 11.01 2.22 8.68
N LEU A 110 11.53 1.91 7.48
CA LEU A 110 12.94 2.14 7.14
C LEU A 110 13.20 3.55 6.60
N LEU A 111 12.14 4.29 6.25
CA LEU A 111 12.25 5.66 5.75
C LEU A 111 12.37 6.68 6.89
N THR A 112 13.12 7.75 6.73
CA THR A 112 13.10 8.92 7.64
C THR A 112 11.78 9.68 7.54
N ALA A 113 11.54 10.66 8.41
CA ALA A 113 10.33 11.49 8.32
C ALA A 113 10.25 12.21 6.96
N ASP A 114 11.35 12.81 6.50
CA ASP A 114 11.38 13.51 5.22
C ASP A 114 11.20 12.55 4.04
N GLU A 115 11.83 11.38 4.09
CA GLU A 115 11.62 10.33 3.08
C GLU A 115 10.17 9.83 3.05
N GLN A 116 9.46 9.77 4.20
CA GLN A 116 8.04 9.44 4.24
C GLN A 116 7.16 10.55 3.63
N VAL A 117 7.53 11.83 3.79
CA VAL A 117 6.83 12.96 3.14
C VAL A 117 7.03 12.90 1.63
N GLU A 118 8.26 12.71 1.16
CA GLU A 118 8.56 12.60 -0.28
C GLU A 118 7.92 11.36 -0.90
N PHE A 119 7.92 10.23 -0.15
CA PHE A 119 7.14 9.05 -0.48
C PHE A 119 5.67 9.41 -0.71
N ALA A 120 5.05 10.05 0.29
CA ALA A 120 3.65 10.43 0.21
C ALA A 120 3.39 11.43 -0.93
N LYS A 121 4.24 12.43 -1.16
CA LYS A 121 4.07 13.40 -2.25
C LYS A 121 4.37 12.84 -3.63
N ASN A 122 4.97 11.65 -3.69
CA ASN A 122 5.44 11.04 -4.94
C ASN A 122 6.45 11.95 -5.67
N THR A 123 7.30 12.66 -4.91
CA THR A 123 8.31 13.61 -5.40
C THR A 123 9.73 13.11 -5.11
N ASN A 124 10.72 13.63 -5.87
CA ASN A 124 12.16 13.41 -5.67
C ASN A 124 12.62 11.95 -5.52
N PHE A 125 11.83 11.03 -6.08
CA PHE A 125 12.04 9.61 -5.92
C PHE A 125 13.41 9.13 -6.42
N ASP A 126 13.81 9.56 -7.63
CA ASP A 126 15.04 9.08 -8.27
C ASP A 126 16.30 9.49 -7.49
N LEU A 127 16.24 10.58 -6.71
CA LEU A 127 17.35 11.10 -5.88
C LEU A 127 17.47 10.39 -4.53
N ILE A 128 16.34 10.21 -3.83
CA ILE A 128 16.33 9.67 -2.46
C ILE A 128 16.70 8.19 -2.44
N SER A 129 16.48 7.50 -3.56
CA SER A 129 16.25 6.07 -3.48
C SER A 129 17.30 5.18 -4.10
N GLY A 130 17.99 5.66 -5.13
CA GLY A 130 19.27 5.08 -5.56
C GLY A 130 20.29 5.20 -4.44
N GLU A 131 20.46 6.41 -3.90
CA GLU A 131 21.43 6.65 -2.83
C GLU A 131 21.16 5.87 -1.56
N LYS A 132 19.89 5.77 -1.12
CA LYS A 132 19.55 5.01 0.08
C LYS A 132 19.78 3.51 -0.12
N TYR A 133 19.38 2.95 -1.27
CA TYR A 133 19.62 1.53 -1.56
C TYR A 133 21.12 1.20 -1.56
N ASP A 134 21.97 2.11 -2.05
CA ASP A 134 23.42 1.88 -2.10
C ASP A 134 24.12 2.13 -0.74
N LYS A 135 23.62 3.07 0.08
CA LYS A 135 24.28 3.50 1.33
C LYS A 135 23.73 2.85 2.61
N ASP A 136 22.48 2.39 2.62
CA ASP A 136 21.83 1.80 3.80
C ASP A 136 21.69 0.27 3.65
N ASN A 137 22.61 -0.47 4.27
CA ASN A 137 22.62 -1.94 4.24
C ASN A 137 21.33 -2.56 4.79
N LYS A 138 20.69 -1.95 5.80
CA LYS A 138 19.45 -2.49 6.36
C LYS A 138 18.32 -2.34 5.35
N PHE A 139 18.24 -1.19 4.70
CA PHE A 139 17.28 -0.93 3.64
C PHE A 139 17.50 -1.85 2.44
N LYS A 140 18.74 -1.96 1.97
CA LYS A 140 19.15 -2.85 0.88
C LYS A 140 18.75 -4.30 1.13
N ASN A 141 19.15 -4.85 2.28
CA ASN A 141 18.84 -6.24 2.64
C ASN A 141 17.34 -6.50 2.70
N PHE A 142 16.55 -5.52 3.16
CA PHE A 142 15.11 -5.62 3.16
C PHE A 142 14.54 -5.64 1.72
N VAL A 143 14.99 -4.73 0.85
CA VAL A 143 14.57 -4.68 -0.55
C VAL A 143 14.91 -5.99 -1.29
N ASP A 144 16.11 -6.53 -1.08
CA ASP A 144 16.52 -7.77 -1.72
C ASP A 144 15.71 -8.97 -1.20
N TYR A 145 15.47 -9.04 0.11
CA TYR A 145 14.56 -10.01 0.69
C TYR A 145 13.14 -9.93 0.09
N LEU A 146 12.60 -8.73 -0.11
CA LEU A 146 11.29 -8.55 -0.75
C LEU A 146 11.27 -9.11 -2.18
N ARG A 147 12.29 -8.80 -2.97
CA ARG A 147 12.41 -9.27 -4.35
C ARG A 147 12.41 -10.79 -4.43
N ASP A 148 13.15 -11.44 -3.55
CA ASP A 148 13.32 -12.89 -3.59
C ASP A 148 12.09 -13.66 -3.07
N ASN A 149 11.32 -13.06 -2.15
CA ASN A 149 10.31 -13.82 -1.38
C ASN A 149 8.85 -13.45 -1.67
N TYR A 150 8.59 -12.37 -2.42
CA TYR A 150 7.24 -11.80 -2.57
C TYR A 150 6.84 -11.47 -4.00
N ASN A 151 7.34 -12.24 -4.98
CA ASN A 151 7.03 -12.07 -6.42
C ASN A 151 7.34 -10.65 -6.95
N LEU A 152 8.37 -10.03 -6.36
CA LEU A 152 8.91 -8.75 -6.81
C LEU A 152 10.31 -8.91 -7.44
N LYS A 153 10.66 -10.14 -7.82
CA LYS A 153 11.92 -10.46 -8.49
C LYS A 153 12.04 -9.62 -9.77
N ASN A 154 13.22 -9.04 -9.99
CA ASN A 154 13.51 -8.15 -11.13
C ASN A 154 12.69 -6.84 -11.16
N TYR A 155 12.01 -6.47 -10.07
CA TYR A 155 11.58 -5.08 -9.92
C TYR A 155 12.81 -4.24 -9.61
N ASN A 156 13.10 -3.27 -10.46
CA ASN A 156 14.03 -2.23 -10.08
C ASN A 156 13.43 -1.40 -8.93
N PHE A 157 14.26 -0.59 -8.28
CA PHE A 157 13.83 0.13 -7.09
C PHE A 157 12.66 1.10 -7.39
N LYS A 158 12.67 1.74 -8.56
CA LYS A 158 11.57 2.59 -9.06
C LYS A 158 10.24 1.88 -9.14
N GLN A 159 10.25 0.66 -9.67
CA GLN A 159 9.06 -0.16 -9.79
C GLN A 159 8.52 -0.58 -8.41
N LEU A 160 9.40 -0.92 -7.47
CA LEU A 160 9.01 -1.28 -6.09
C LEU A 160 8.33 -0.12 -5.36
N TYR A 161 8.96 1.05 -5.39
CA TYR A 161 8.41 2.22 -4.76
C TYR A 161 7.08 2.63 -5.39
N LYS A 162 7.02 2.67 -6.72
CA LYS A 162 5.79 2.99 -7.45
C LYS A 162 4.67 2.03 -7.07
N PHE A 163 4.97 0.73 -6.96
CA PHE A 163 4.03 -0.25 -6.45
C PHE A 163 3.53 0.09 -5.04
N PHE A 164 4.42 0.31 -4.07
CA PHE A 164 3.97 0.64 -2.71
C PHE A 164 3.20 1.97 -2.65
N ARG A 165 3.63 2.99 -3.39
CA ARG A 165 3.04 4.33 -3.38
C ARG A 165 1.69 4.41 -4.09
N GLU A 166 1.52 3.71 -5.21
CA GLU A 166 0.28 3.75 -6.00
C GLU A 166 -0.75 2.71 -5.55
N VAL A 167 -0.28 1.61 -4.94
CA VAL A 167 -1.14 0.47 -4.59
C VAL A 167 -1.42 0.41 -3.09
N SER A 168 -0.38 0.40 -2.26
CA SER A 168 -0.53 0.10 -0.82
C SER A 168 -0.84 1.35 0.01
N PHE A 169 -0.10 2.43 -0.22
CA PHE A 169 -0.24 3.67 0.54
C PHE A 169 -1.64 4.29 0.47
N PRO A 170 -2.29 4.41 -0.70
CA PRO A 170 -3.60 5.05 -0.77
C PRO A 170 -4.67 4.22 -0.05
N GLU A 171 -4.55 2.89 -0.04
CA GLU A 171 -5.49 2.03 0.70
C GLU A 171 -5.42 2.28 2.20
N VAL A 172 -4.21 2.28 2.78
CA VAL A 172 -4.08 2.41 4.24
C VAL A 172 -4.31 3.83 4.72
N SER A 173 -3.90 4.84 3.94
CA SER A 173 -3.96 6.23 4.36
C SER A 173 -5.37 6.82 4.25
N ARG A 174 -6.11 6.49 3.17
CA ARG A 174 -7.51 6.92 2.98
C ARG A 174 -8.46 6.32 4.01
N ARG A 175 -8.20 5.09 4.47
CA ARG A 175 -8.98 4.45 5.55
C ARG A 175 -8.96 5.27 6.84
N GLU A 176 -7.86 5.96 7.10
CA GLU A 176 -7.69 6.74 8.33
C GLU A 176 -8.17 8.20 8.22
N LEU A 177 -8.55 8.68 7.02
CA LEU A 177 -9.02 10.07 6.84
C LEU A 177 -10.23 10.38 7.73
N TYR A 178 -11.21 9.48 7.81
CA TYR A 178 -12.39 9.70 8.66
C TYR A 178 -12.02 9.91 10.13
N TYR A 179 -11.09 9.09 10.65
CA TYR A 179 -10.63 9.20 12.03
C TYR A 179 -9.82 10.47 12.27
N LEU A 180 -9.00 10.88 11.29
CA LEU A 180 -8.30 12.17 11.36
C LEU A 180 -9.29 13.34 11.42
N LEU A 181 -10.29 13.38 10.54
CA LEU A 181 -11.30 14.43 10.54
C LEU A 181 -12.10 14.47 11.84
N LYS A 182 -12.38 13.30 12.43
CA LYS A 182 -13.01 13.20 13.75
C LYS A 182 -12.14 13.81 14.84
N VAL A 183 -10.86 13.46 14.90
CA VAL A 183 -9.91 14.05 15.85
C VAL A 183 -9.85 15.57 15.66
N LEU A 184 -9.74 16.05 14.42
CA LEU A 184 -9.71 17.49 14.13
C LEU A 184 -11.00 18.21 14.53
N SER A 185 -12.17 17.56 14.39
CA SER A 185 -13.46 18.10 14.83
C SER A 185 -13.50 18.24 16.36
N GLU A 186 -13.12 17.17 17.08
CA GLU A 186 -13.07 17.14 18.55
C GLU A 186 -12.10 18.20 19.13
N THR A 187 -11.00 18.49 18.42
CA THR A 187 -10.02 19.50 18.84
C THR A 187 -10.29 20.89 18.31
N LYS A 188 -11.37 21.11 17.54
CA LYS A 188 -11.69 22.38 16.86
C LYS A 188 -10.63 22.85 15.85
N ALA A 189 -9.82 21.93 15.32
CA ALA A 189 -8.83 22.20 14.28
C ALA A 189 -9.37 21.97 12.86
N LEU A 190 -10.58 21.41 12.74
CA LEU A 190 -11.15 20.98 11.46
C LEU A 190 -11.43 22.12 10.48
N ASP A 191 -11.92 23.26 10.95
CA ASP A 191 -12.28 24.37 10.07
C ASP A 191 -11.04 24.98 9.41
N ASP A 192 -9.98 25.19 10.18
CA ASP A 192 -8.68 25.63 9.70
C ASP A 192 -8.09 24.61 8.71
N PHE A 193 -8.19 23.32 9.04
CA PHE A 193 -7.76 22.25 8.16
C PHE A 193 -8.53 22.26 6.82
N LYS A 194 -9.86 22.39 6.84
CA LYS A 194 -10.71 22.45 5.63
C LYS A 194 -10.34 23.66 4.74
N LYS A 195 -9.97 24.79 5.34
CA LYS A 195 -9.50 25.99 4.64
C LYS A 195 -8.06 25.90 4.11
N GLY A 196 -7.31 24.85 4.47
CA GLY A 196 -5.90 24.70 4.11
C GLY A 196 -4.95 25.47 5.02
N GLU A 197 -5.42 25.96 6.17
CA GLU A 197 -4.61 26.65 7.18
C GLU A 197 -3.87 25.64 8.07
N ILE A 198 -3.01 24.82 7.45
CA ILE A 198 -2.36 23.66 8.08
C ILE A 198 -1.54 24.03 9.32
N ASN A 199 -0.85 25.18 9.30
CA ASN A 199 -0.09 25.68 10.45
C ASN A 199 -1.00 25.90 11.66
N SER A 200 -2.12 26.62 11.48
CA SER A 200 -3.08 26.91 12.56
C SER A 200 -3.69 25.62 13.10
N ALA A 201 -4.20 24.75 12.20
CA ALA A 201 -4.76 23.46 12.56
C ALA A 201 -3.77 22.58 13.34
N SER A 202 -2.49 22.57 12.94
CA SER A 202 -1.45 21.80 13.62
C SER A 202 -1.17 22.29 15.04
N GLN A 203 -1.14 23.61 15.25
CA GLN A 203 -0.94 24.21 16.58
C GLN A 203 -2.10 23.88 17.52
N ILE A 204 -3.34 23.97 17.04
CA ILE A 204 -4.54 23.61 17.81
C ILE A 204 -4.52 22.13 18.20
N LEU A 205 -4.15 21.26 17.25
CA LEU A 205 -4.07 19.83 17.51
C LEU A 205 -2.93 19.51 18.50
N ASP A 206 -1.74 20.09 18.36
CA ASP A 206 -0.61 19.87 19.28
C ASP A 206 -0.94 20.27 20.72
N LEU A 207 -1.61 21.40 20.92
CA LEU A 207 -2.10 21.81 22.24
C LEU A 207 -3.08 20.79 22.84
N SER A 208 -3.90 20.18 21.99
CA SER A 208 -4.90 19.18 22.40
C SER A 208 -4.24 17.83 22.72
N LEU A 209 -3.23 17.43 21.96
CA LEU A 209 -2.42 16.21 22.18
C LEU A 209 -1.66 16.25 23.51
N GLN A 210 -1.28 17.44 23.99
CA GLN A 210 -0.65 17.62 25.30
C GLN A 210 -1.64 17.49 26.46
N LYS A 211 -2.90 17.88 26.25
CA LYS A 211 -3.94 17.93 27.30
C LYS A 211 -4.76 16.65 27.40
N SER A 212 -4.92 15.92 26.31
CA SER A 212 -5.80 14.76 26.23
C SER A 212 -5.07 13.49 25.81
N ILE A 213 -5.03 12.51 26.72
CA ILE A 213 -4.44 11.18 26.47
C ILE A 213 -5.23 10.43 25.40
N SER A 214 -6.56 10.55 25.36
CA SER A 214 -7.39 9.87 24.36
C SER A 214 -7.14 10.40 22.95
N ILE A 215 -7.06 11.72 22.78
CA ILE A 215 -6.72 12.36 21.50
C ILE A 215 -5.31 11.96 21.07
N LYS A 216 -4.35 11.95 22.00
CA LYS A 216 -2.97 11.51 21.73
C LYS A 216 -2.89 10.06 21.29
N TYR A 217 -3.64 9.17 21.93
CA TYR A 217 -3.70 7.77 21.56
C TYR A 217 -4.28 7.60 20.14
N GLU A 218 -5.43 8.23 19.86
CA GLU A 218 -6.10 8.11 18.58
C GLU A 218 -5.26 8.70 17.43
N PHE A 219 -4.63 9.85 17.63
CA PHE A 219 -3.75 10.44 16.64
C PHE A 219 -2.51 9.57 16.36
N ASN A 220 -1.91 8.97 17.39
CA ASN A 220 -0.80 8.04 17.19
C ASN A 220 -1.24 6.74 16.50
N ARG A 221 -2.47 6.27 16.76
CA ARG A 221 -3.08 5.13 16.03
C ARG A 221 -3.18 5.46 14.54
N ILE A 222 -3.72 6.63 14.19
CA ILE A 222 -3.83 7.12 12.81
C ILE A 222 -2.45 7.14 12.13
N LYS A 223 -1.45 7.74 12.79
CA LYS A 223 -0.07 7.79 12.26
C LYS A 223 0.50 6.39 11.99
N LYS A 224 0.29 5.44 12.90
CA LYS A 224 0.78 4.07 12.76
C LYS A 224 0.04 3.32 11.64
N SER A 225 -1.29 3.37 11.63
CA SER A 225 -2.12 2.67 10.65
C SER A 225 -1.93 3.17 9.21
N SER A 226 -1.68 4.48 9.06
CA SER A 226 -1.35 5.11 7.77
C SER A 226 0.13 4.94 7.36
N SER A 227 0.96 4.32 8.22
CA SER A 227 2.39 4.14 7.99
C SER A 227 3.19 5.45 7.89
N LEU A 228 2.72 6.47 8.61
CA LEU A 228 3.32 7.81 8.73
C LEU A 228 3.77 8.07 10.18
N SER A 229 4.23 7.02 10.86
CA SER A 229 4.54 7.02 12.31
C SER A 229 5.58 8.07 12.71
N LYS A 230 6.49 8.42 11.79
CA LYS A 230 7.62 9.33 12.04
C LYS A 230 7.31 10.80 11.77
N LEU A 231 6.18 11.09 11.12
CA LEU A 231 5.81 12.46 10.79
C LEU A 231 5.36 13.25 12.01
N ASN A 232 5.70 14.53 12.08
CA ASN A 232 5.13 15.44 13.07
C ASN A 232 3.68 15.83 12.68
N THR A 233 2.98 16.53 13.57
CA THR A 233 1.57 16.91 13.37
C THR A 233 1.36 17.71 12.09
N TYR A 234 2.17 18.73 11.86
CA TYR A 234 2.12 19.54 10.64
C TYR A 234 2.28 18.67 9.37
N GLN A 235 3.29 17.80 9.33
CA GLN A 235 3.57 16.92 8.19
C GLN A 235 2.42 15.95 7.91
N ILE A 236 1.79 15.40 8.96
CA ILE A 236 0.59 14.55 8.79
C ILE A 236 -0.53 15.34 8.14
N LEU A 237 -0.87 16.52 8.68
CA LEU A 237 -1.95 17.34 8.15
C LEU A 237 -1.66 17.80 6.71
N ASP A 238 -0.42 18.18 6.41
CA ASP A 238 0.02 18.52 5.05
C ASP A 238 -0.19 17.36 4.08
N VAL A 239 0.27 16.14 4.43
CA VAL A 239 0.08 14.95 3.59
C VAL A 239 -1.40 14.65 3.37
N TYR A 240 -2.22 14.71 4.42
CA TYR A 240 -3.66 14.43 4.27
C TYR A 240 -4.37 15.46 3.40
N TYR A 241 -4.08 16.75 3.58
CA TYR A 241 -4.71 17.82 2.83
C TYR A 241 -4.22 17.88 1.38
N ASN A 242 -2.89 17.90 1.18
CA ASN A 242 -2.28 18.18 -0.11
C ASN A 242 -2.09 16.95 -0.99
N VAL A 243 -2.18 15.74 -0.43
CA VAL A 243 -2.03 14.50 -1.18
C VAL A 243 -3.29 13.65 -1.08
N ILE A 244 -3.59 13.13 0.11
CA ILE A 244 -4.60 12.06 0.27
C ILE A 244 -5.98 12.53 -0.18
N MET A 245 -6.42 13.71 0.28
CA MET A 245 -7.72 14.27 -0.11
C MET A 245 -7.78 14.58 -1.61
N LYS A 246 -6.69 15.09 -2.20
CA LYS A 246 -6.65 15.43 -3.64
C LYS A 246 -6.69 14.19 -4.54
N GLU A 247 -6.12 13.07 -4.09
CA GLU A 247 -6.14 11.80 -4.83
C GLU A 247 -7.41 10.98 -4.63
N MET A 248 -8.29 11.38 -3.71
CA MET A 248 -9.56 10.70 -3.50
C MET A 248 -10.60 11.07 -4.56
N HIS A 249 -11.49 10.13 -4.88
CA HIS A 249 -12.62 10.42 -5.74
C HIS A 249 -13.48 11.55 -5.13
N PRO A 250 -13.83 12.61 -5.89
CA PRO A 250 -14.50 13.80 -5.34
C PRO A 250 -15.78 13.49 -4.53
N ASN A 251 -16.62 12.58 -5.03
CA ASN A 251 -17.84 12.17 -4.32
C ASN A 251 -17.55 11.44 -3.00
N ALA A 252 -16.47 10.65 -2.92
CA ALA A 252 -16.11 9.96 -1.70
C ALA A 252 -15.55 10.94 -0.66
N LEU A 253 -14.73 11.90 -1.11
CA LEU A 253 -14.22 12.97 -0.27
C LEU A 253 -15.36 13.81 0.30
N ARG A 254 -16.27 14.30 -0.56
CA ARG A 254 -17.44 15.10 -0.15
C ARG A 254 -18.28 14.37 0.91
N LYS A 255 -18.66 13.11 0.66
CA LYS A 255 -19.42 12.29 1.62
C LYS A 255 -18.70 12.07 2.94
N THR A 256 -17.37 12.09 2.93
CA THR A 256 -16.57 11.93 4.15
C THR A 256 -16.55 13.23 4.96
N LEU A 257 -16.40 14.37 4.28
CA LEU A 257 -16.39 15.70 4.89
C LEU A 257 -17.76 16.11 5.45
N GLU A 258 -18.87 15.73 4.79
CA GLU A 258 -20.25 16.03 5.23
C GLU A 258 -20.65 15.38 6.57
N LYS A 259 -19.82 14.49 7.11
CA LYS A 259 -20.06 13.86 8.42
C LYS A 259 -19.62 14.72 9.61
N PHE A 260 -19.01 15.88 9.35
CA PHE A 260 -18.42 16.78 10.35
C PHE A 260 -18.71 18.24 10.00
#